data_AF-A0A1F7AAQ8-F1
#
_entry.id   AF-A0A1F7AAQ8-F1
#
_cell.length_a   1.000
_cell.length_b   1.000
_cell.length_c   1.000
_cell.angle_alpha   90.00
_cell.angle_beta   90.00
_cell.angle_gamma   90.00
#
_symmetry.space_group_name_H-M   'P 1'
#
loop_
_entity.id
_entity.type
_entity.pdbx_description
1 polymer ?
#
loop_
_entity_poly.entity_id
_entity_poly.type
_entity_poly.pdbx_seq_one_letter_code
_entity_poly.pdbx_strand_id
1 'polypeptide(L)' 'MEVKARGGLLIGVGPENTEIFDTWIRVPDVGPAAPILSIIPIQILAYKLAVARQNNPDMPRNLAKSVTVK' A
#
# COMPACT_ATOMS: atom_id res chain seq x y z
N MET A 1 8.06 18.52 -1.05
CA MET A 1 9.41 18.60 -0.43
C MET A 1 9.39 18.45 1.10
N GLU A 2 8.32 18.83 1.80
CA GLU A 2 8.26 18.77 3.27
C GLU A 2 8.49 17.37 3.88
N VAL A 3 7.95 16.31 3.26
CA VAL A 3 8.15 14.91 3.71
C VAL A 3 9.62 14.50 3.59
N LYS A 4 10.27 14.84 2.48
CA LYS A 4 11.68 14.52 2.23
C LYS A 4 12.62 15.31 3.15
N ALA A 5 12.28 16.57 3.42
CA ALA A 5 13.02 17.42 4.36
C ALA A 5 13.01 16.87 5.80
N ARG A 6 12.03 16.04 6.15
CA ARG A 6 11.93 15.35 7.45
C ARG A 6 12.49 13.92 7.43
N GLY A 7 13.18 13.53 6.36
CA GLY A 7 13.74 12.18 6.20
C GLY A 7 12.71 11.10 5.90
N GLY A 8 11.51 11.48 5.45
CA GLY A 8 10.49 10.51 5.04
C GLY A 8 10.85 9.84 3.72
N LEU A 9 10.73 8.51 3.67
CA LEU A 9 10.89 7.71 2.45
C LEU A 9 9.67 7.91 1.54
N LEU A 10 9.91 8.30 0.29
CA LEU A 10 8.88 8.50 -0.73
C LEU A 10 8.83 7.29 -1.66
N ILE A 11 7.76 6.50 -1.56
CA ILE A 11 7.47 5.40 -2.48
C ILE A 11 6.35 5.82 -3.43
N GLY A 12 6.66 5.96 -4.71
CA GLY A 12 5.69 6.25 -5.76
C GLY A 12 5.05 4.98 -6.30
N VAL A 13 3.74 4.99 -6.53
CA VAL A 13 2.98 3.90 -7.17
C VAL A 13 2.17 4.48 -8.30
N GLY A 14 2.47 4.11 -9.56
CA GLY A 14 1.77 4.67 -10.70
C GLY A 14 2.43 4.38 -12.06
N PRO A 15 1.82 4.86 -13.16
CA PRO A 15 2.28 4.60 -14.52
C PRO A 15 3.57 5.34 -14.89
N GLU A 16 3.78 6.50 -14.28
CA GLU A 16 4.91 7.36 -14.53
C GLU A 16 5.80 7.47 -13.30
N ASN A 17 7.09 7.61 -13.55
CA ASN A 17 8.08 7.87 -12.51
C ASN A 17 8.34 9.37 -12.43
N THR A 18 8.65 9.86 -11.23
CA THR A 18 9.08 11.23 -10.99
C THR A 18 10.32 11.19 -10.11
N GLU A 19 11.29 12.08 -10.35
CA GLU A 19 12.57 12.13 -9.64
C GLU A 19 12.44 12.39 -8.12
N ILE A 20 11.25 12.78 -7.66
CA ILE A 20 10.97 13.00 -6.25
C ILE A 20 10.94 11.69 -5.44
N PHE A 21 10.61 10.57 -6.08
CA PHE A 21 10.45 9.28 -5.42
C PHE A 21 11.81 8.62 -5.14
N ASP A 22 11.98 8.11 -3.93
CA ASP A 22 13.16 7.32 -3.56
C ASP A 22 13.03 5.88 -4.08
N THR A 23 11.79 5.39 -4.23
CA THR A 23 11.47 4.12 -4.87
C THR A 23 10.20 4.27 -5.67
N TRP A 24 10.14 3.65 -6.84
CA TRP A 24 8.98 3.69 -7.71
C TRP A 24 8.52 2.28 -8.08
N ILE A 25 7.22 2.04 -7.91
CA ILE A 25 6.55 0.81 -8.30
C ILE A 25 5.67 1.15 -9.49
N ARG A 26 6.10 0.68 -10.67
CA ARG A 26 5.34 0.88 -11.91
C ARG A 26 4.04 0.09 -11.87
N VAL A 27 2.94 0.77 -12.19
CA VAL A 27 1.62 0.18 -12.40
C VAL A 27 1.09 0.65 -13.75
N PRO A 28 0.53 -0.22 -14.62
CA PRO A 28 0.02 0.21 -15.92
C PRO A 28 -1.03 1.31 -15.79
N ASP A 29 -1.03 2.26 -16.74
CA ASP A 29 -2.15 3.17 -16.90
C ASP A 29 -3.32 2.42 -17.53
N VAL A 30 -4.43 2.35 -16.79
CA VAL A 30 -5.68 1.72 -17.23
C VAL A 30 -6.85 2.72 -17.13
N GLY A 31 -6.53 4.02 -17.14
CA GLY A 31 -7.51 5.11 -17.09
C GLY A 31 -8.37 5.04 -15.83
N PRO A 32 -9.72 5.09 -15.94
CA PRO A 32 -10.62 5.05 -14.79
C PRO A 32 -10.46 3.83 -13.88
N ALA A 33 -9.90 2.72 -14.40
CA ALA A 33 -9.66 1.51 -13.63
C ALA A 33 -8.37 1.53 -12.80
N ALA A 34 -7.59 2.62 -12.83
CA ALA A 34 -6.29 2.71 -12.17
C ALA A 34 -6.30 2.31 -10.67
N PRO A 35 -7.35 2.64 -9.87
CA PRO A 35 -7.41 2.22 -8.47
C PRO A 35 -7.31 0.70 -8.26
N ILE A 36 -7.78 -0.11 -9.22
CA ILE A 36 -7.76 -1.58 -9.15
C ILE A 36 -6.32 -2.11 -9.17
N LEU A 37 -5.44 -1.49 -9.96
CA LEU A 37 -4.05 -1.94 -10.04
C LEU A 37 -3.17 -1.27 -8.99
N SER A 38 -3.44 0.01 -8.68
CA SER A 38 -2.68 0.75 -7.67
C SER A 38 -2.82 0.20 -6.25
N ILE A 39 -3.89 -0.54 -5.94
CA ILE A 39 -4.07 -1.17 -4.63
C ILE A 39 -3.19 -2.41 -4.43
N ILE A 40 -2.76 -3.08 -5.51
CA ILE A 40 -2.04 -4.36 -5.43
C ILE A 40 -0.70 -4.21 -4.69
N PRO A 41 0.17 -3.24 -5.02
CA PRO A 41 1.41 -3.04 -4.27
C PRO A 41 1.17 -2.74 -2.79
N ILE A 42 0.09 -2.01 -2.47
CA ILE A 42 -0.27 -1.63 -1.10
C ILE A 42 -0.72 -2.85 -0.30
N GLN A 43 -1.53 -3.75 -0.89
CA GLN A 43 -1.94 -5.01 -0.27
C GLN A 43 -0.73 -5.92 0.00
N ILE A 44 0.20 -6.02 -0.95
CA ILE A 44 1.43 -6.81 -0.79
C ILE A 44 2.31 -6.22 0.31
N LEU A 45 2.46 -4.90 0.38
CA LEU A 45 3.20 -4.22 1.44
C LEU A 45 2.59 -4.51 2.81
N ALA A 46 1.26 -4.38 2.94
CA ALA A 46 0.55 -4.65 4.18
C ALA A 46 0.73 -6.10 4.64
N TYR A 47 0.58 -7.06 3.73
CA TYR A 47 0.79 -8.48 4.01
C TYR A 47 2.22 -8.75 4.47
N LYS A 48 3.22 -8.31 3.70
CA LYS A 48 4.64 -8.51 4.05
C LYS A 48 4.99 -7.87 5.39
N LEU A 49 4.46 -6.69 5.69
CA LEU A 49 4.67 -6.01 6.96
C LEU A 49 4.00 -6.76 8.12
N ALA A 50 2.79 -7.27 7.94
CA ALA A 50 2.10 -8.07 8.95
C ALA A 50 2.91 -9.33 9.30
N VAL A 51 3.36 -10.08 8.29
CA VAL A 51 4.18 -11.29 8.46
C VAL A 51 5.53 -10.94 9.10
N ALA A 52 6.22 -9.90 8.64
CA ALA A 52 7.50 -9.47 9.23
C ALA A 52 7.37 -9.06 10.70
N ARG A 53 6.20 -8.56 11.11
CA ARG A 53 5.88 -8.20 12.49
C ARG A 53 5.23 -9.33 13.28
N GLN A 54 5.23 -10.56 12.75
CA GLN A 54 4.62 -11.74 13.38
C GLN A 54 3.13 -11.59 13.70
N ASN A 55 2.41 -10.76 12.94
CA ASN A 55 0.96 -10.65 13.02
C ASN A 55 0.30 -11.59 12.02
N ASN A 56 -0.87 -12.14 12.38
CA ASN A 56 -1.70 -12.90 11.45
C ASN A 56 -2.58 -11.94 10.61
N PRO A 57 -2.35 -11.79 9.29
CA PRO A 57 -3.17 -10.94 8.43
C PRO A 57 -4.58 -11.47 8.19
N ASP A 58 -4.82 -12.78 8.38
CA ASP A 58 -6.14 -13.41 8.19
C ASP A 58 -7.07 -13.20 9.39
N MET A 59 -6.49 -13.04 10.58
CA MET A 59 -7.22 -12.80 11.83
C MET A 59 -6.65 -11.57 12.56
N PRO A 60 -6.85 -10.36 11.99
CA PRO A 60 -6.40 -9.14 12.63
C PRO A 60 -7.17 -8.90 13.94
N ARG A 61 -6.47 -8.39 14.95
CA ARG A 61 -7.04 -8.13 16.28
C ARG A 61 -8.25 -7.20 16.18
N ASN A 62 -9.30 -7.50 16.95
CA ASN A 62 -10.53 -6.72 17.06
C ASN A 62 -11.35 -6.60 15.77
N LEU A 63 -11.13 -7.47 14.78
CA LEU A 63 -11.92 -7.50 13.54
C LEU A 63 -12.66 -8.82 13.39
N ALA A 64 -13.89 -8.73 12.91
CA ALA A 64 -14.70 -9.87 12.48
C ALA A 64 -14.84 -9.82 10.96
N LYS A 65 -14.99 -11.00 10.32
CA LYS A 65 -15.21 -11.08 8.87
C LYS A 65 -16.51 -10.40 8.42
N SER A 66 -17.53 -10.47 9.26
CA SER A 66 -18.80 -9.75 9.14
C SER A 66 -19.23 -9.39 10.56
N VAL A 67 -19.61 -8.14 10.79
CA VAL A 67 -20.10 -7.69 12.09
C VAL A 67 -21.61 -7.88 12.09
N THR A 68 -22.07 -8.96 12.72
CA THR A 68 -23.49 -9.17 12.99
C THR A 68 -23.75 -8.88 14.46
N VAL A 69 -24.71 -8.00 14.72
CA VAL A 69 -25.24 -7.75 16.06
C VAL A 69 -26.55 -8.52 16.15
N LYS A 70 -26.69 -9.39 17.16
CA LYS A 70 -27.99 -9.97 17.51
C LYS A 70 -28.75 -8.99 18.41
#